data_AF-A0A9X9A1G8-F1
#
_entry.id   AF-A0A9X9A1G8-F1
#
_cell.length_a   1.000
_cell.length_b   1.000
_cell.length_c   1.000
_cell.angle_alpha   90.00
_cell.angle_beta   90.00
_cell.angle_gamma   90.00
#
_symmetry.space_group_name_H-M   'P 1'
#
loop_
_entity.id
_entity.type
_entity.pdbx_description
1 polymer ?
#
loop_
_entity_poly.entity_id
_entity_poly.type
_entity_poly.pdbx_seq_one_letter_code
_entity_poly.pdbx_strand_id
1 'polypeptide(L)'
;MTNFIQTFQERKIELLTALSEHLQISLISLFFAVIIAVPLGILLTRKERMAEFIIGTSAVMQTVPSLALLGLLIPLVGIGKLPAIIALVVYALLPILR
;
A
#
# COMPACT_ATOMS: atom_id res chain seq x y z
N MET A 1 9.05 -0.28 -34.88
CA MET A 1 7.67 -0.49 -34.41
C MET A 1 7.33 -1.97 -34.24
N THR A 2 7.66 -2.84 -35.21
CA THR A 2 7.35 -4.28 -35.21
C THR A 2 7.90 -5.03 -33.99
N ASN A 3 9.14 -4.74 -33.58
CA ASN A 3 9.77 -5.37 -32.42
C ASN A 3 9.04 -5.08 -31.09
N PHE A 4 8.38 -3.93 -30.95
CA PHE A 4 7.62 -3.60 -29.74
C PHE A 4 6.32 -4.42 -29.67
N ILE A 5 5.58 -4.49 -30.79
CA ILE A 5 4.33 -5.25 -30.89
C ILE A 5 4.60 -6.74 -30.66
N GLN A 6 5.71 -7.25 -31.17
CA GLN A 6 6.12 -8.64 -31.00
C GLN A 6 6.48 -8.96 -29.53
N THR A 7 7.30 -8.14 -28.86
CA THR A 7 7.58 -8.30 -27.42
C THR A 7 6.32 -8.24 -26.57
N PHE A 8 5.37 -7.37 -26.92
CA PHE A 8 4.10 -7.27 -26.21
C PHE A 8 3.22 -8.51 -26.40
N GLN A 9 3.18 -9.08 -27.62
CA GLN A 9 2.45 -10.33 -27.88
C GLN A 9 3.09 -11.52 -27.16
N GLU A 10 4.42 -11.61 -27.16
CA GLU A 10 5.18 -12.67 -26.50
C GLU A 10 5.04 -12.62 -24.96
N ARG A 11 5.04 -11.42 -24.37
CA ARG A 11 4.94 -11.24 -22.91
C ARG A 11 3.53 -10.96 -22.40
N LYS A 12 2.51 -10.98 -23.24
CA LYS A 12 1.11 -10.67 -22.85
C LYS A 12 0.65 -11.49 -21.64
N ILE A 13 1.01 -12.76 -21.59
CA ILE A 13 0.64 -13.68 -20.50
C ILE A 13 1.35 -13.26 -19.21
N GLU A 14 2.66 -13.04 -19.25
CA GLU A 14 3.44 -12.57 -18.09
C GLU A 14 2.91 -11.24 -17.54
N LEU A 15 2.57 -10.30 -18.42
CA LEU A 15 2.00 -9.01 -18.03
C LEU A 15 0.63 -9.16 -17.36
N LEU A 16 -0.24 -10.04 -17.89
CA LEU A 16 -1.54 -10.32 -17.28
C LEU A 16 -1.39 -11.00 -15.92
N THR A 17 -0.44 -11.92 -15.77
CA THR A 17 -0.12 -12.54 -14.48
C THR A 17 0.37 -11.50 -13.47
N ALA A 18 1.35 -10.67 -13.84
CA ALA A 18 1.88 -9.62 -12.97
C ALA A 18 0.80 -8.60 -12.56
N LEU A 19 -0.08 -8.23 -13.49
CA LEU A 19 -1.22 -7.35 -13.21
C LEU A 19 -2.18 -8.00 -12.21
N SER A 20 -2.49 -9.28 -12.40
CA SER A 20 -3.36 -10.04 -11.49
C SER A 20 -2.74 -10.14 -10.09
N GLU A 21 -1.44 -10.40 -9.98
CA GLU A 21 -0.74 -10.41 -8.69
C GLU A 21 -0.76 -9.05 -8.01
N HIS A 22 -0.53 -7.98 -8.77
CA HIS A 22 -0.58 -6.62 -8.24
C HIS A 22 -1.99 -6.27 -7.75
N LEU A 23 -3.04 -6.62 -8.50
CA LEU A 23 -4.42 -6.44 -8.06
C LEU A 23 -4.74 -7.22 -6.79
N GLN A 24 -4.28 -8.47 -6.69
CA GLN A 24 -4.48 -9.29 -5.50
C GLN A 24 -3.83 -8.62 -4.27
N ILE A 25 -2.58 -8.20 -4.38
CA ILE A 25 -1.85 -7.53 -3.29
C ILE A 25 -2.54 -6.22 -2.90
N SER A 26 -2.93 -5.40 -3.88
CA SER A 26 -3.58 -4.12 -3.66
C SER A 26 -4.95 -4.26 -3.00
N LEU A 27 -5.78 -5.22 -3.43
CA LEU A 27 -7.10 -5.47 -2.84
C LEU A 27 -7.00 -5.98 -1.40
N ILE A 28 -6.07 -6.91 -1.13
CA ILE A 28 -5.83 -7.40 0.23
C ILE A 28 -5.38 -6.25 1.14
N SER A 29 -4.45 -5.43 0.66
CA SER A 29 -3.93 -4.28 1.42
C SER A 29 -5.04 -3.26 1.70
N LEU A 30 -5.85 -2.95 0.70
CA LEU A 30 -6.97 -2.02 0.85
C LEU A 30 -8.01 -2.54 1.84
N PHE A 31 -8.35 -3.83 1.77
CA PHE A 31 -9.28 -4.47 2.70
C PHE A 31 -8.84 -4.28 4.15
N PHE A 32 -7.56 -4.57 4.47
CA PHE A 32 -7.03 -4.36 5.81
C PHE A 32 -6.93 -2.88 6.17
N ALA A 33 -6.53 -2.01 5.23
CA ALA A 33 -6.47 -0.58 5.46
C ALA A 33 -7.85 0.00 5.84
N VAL A 34 -8.91 -0.39 5.15
CA VAL A 34 -10.29 0.05 5.45
C VAL A 34 -10.73 -0.45 6.82
N ILE A 35 -10.47 -1.71 7.16
CA ILE A 35 -10.80 -2.29 8.47
C ILE A 35 -10.14 -1.52 9.61
N ILE A 36 -8.93 -0.99 9.41
CA ILE A 36 -8.18 -0.26 10.42
C ILE A 36 -8.56 1.23 10.43
N ALA A 37 -8.57 1.86 9.26
CA ALA A 37 -8.75 3.30 9.10
C ALA A 37 -10.19 3.74 9.38
N VAL A 38 -11.22 2.97 9.01
CA VAL A 38 -12.62 3.38 9.25
C VAL A 38 -12.94 3.50 10.74
N PRO A 39 -12.64 2.49 11.60
CA PRO A 39 -12.84 2.63 13.04
C PRO A 39 -11.99 3.75 13.66
N LEU A 40 -10.75 3.91 13.21
CA LEU A 40 -9.88 5.00 13.64
C LEU A 40 -10.49 6.36 13.28
N GLY A 41 -10.95 6.55 12.05
CA GLY A 41 -11.58 7.78 11.57
C GLY A 41 -12.81 8.15 12.39
N ILE A 42 -13.68 7.17 12.68
CA ILE A 42 -14.87 7.38 13.52
C ILE A 42 -14.49 7.79 14.95
N LEU A 43 -13.46 7.16 15.53
CA LEU A 43 -12.98 7.50 16.88
C LEU A 43 -12.39 8.91 16.93
N LEU A 44 -11.66 9.30 15.87
CA LEU A 44 -11.00 10.59 15.76
C LEU A 44 -12.00 11.76 15.61
N THR A 45 -13.19 11.53 15.06
CA THR A 45 -14.25 12.55 14.95
C THR A 45 -14.63 13.15 16.31
N ARG A 46 -14.43 12.42 17.42
CA ARG A 46 -14.78 12.88 18.77
C ARG A 46 -13.62 13.54 19.52
N LYS A 47 -12.38 13.49 19.01
CA LYS A 47 -11.17 13.95 19.70
C LYS A 47 -10.20 14.65 18.74
N GLU A 48 -10.42 15.94 18.51
CA GLU A 48 -9.59 16.79 17.63
C GLU A 48 -8.08 16.66 17.88
N ARG A 49 -7.67 16.68 19.15
CA ARG A 49 -6.24 16.57 19.52
C ARG A 49 -5.60 15.22 19.14
N MET A 50 -6.38 14.15 19.15
CA MET A 50 -5.91 12.83 18.69
C MET A 50 -5.92 12.76 17.16
N ALA A 51 -6.87 13.44 16.50
CA ALA A 51 -6.96 13.49 15.05
C ALA A 51 -5.70 14.16 14.47
N GLU A 52 -5.29 15.32 15.02
CA GLU A 52 -4.07 16.01 14.60
C GLU A 52 -2.82 15.12 14.73
N PHE A 53 -2.69 14.38 15.81
CA PHE A 53 -1.54 13.49 16.03
C PHE A 53 -1.53 12.30 15.05
N ILE A 54 -2.66 11.62 14.86
CA ILE A 54 -2.75 10.46 13.95
C ILE A 54 -2.59 10.89 12.49
N ILE A 55 -3.20 12.00 12.09
CA ILE A 55 -3.05 12.55 10.74
C ILE A 55 -1.60 13.03 10.52
N GLY A 56 -1.00 13.70 11.50
CA GLY A 56 0.39 14.16 11.43
C GLY A 56 1.40 13.02 11.31
N THR A 57 1.29 12.01 12.16
CA THR A 57 2.17 10.81 12.09
C THR A 57 2.00 10.04 10.78
N SER A 58 0.76 9.86 10.32
CA SER A 58 0.49 9.20 9.05
C SER A 58 0.97 10.00 7.84
N ALA A 59 1.01 11.33 7.93
CA ALA A 59 1.62 12.20 6.91
C ALA A 59 3.14 12.03 6.85
N VAL A 60 3.81 11.95 8.01
CA VAL A 60 5.25 11.69 8.07
C VAL A 60 5.59 10.31 7.52
N MET A 61 4.78 9.28 7.82
CA MET A 61 5.02 7.94 7.26
C MET A 61 4.95 7.91 5.73
N GLN A 62 4.15 8.78 5.11
CA GLN A 62 4.07 8.90 3.66
C GLN A 62 5.21 9.65 3.00
N THR A 63 5.99 10.43 3.74
CA THR A 63 7.18 11.08 3.19
C THR A 63 8.35 10.10 3.09
N VAL A 64 8.32 9.00 3.86
CA VAL A 64 9.25 7.90 3.69
C VAL A 64 9.04 7.33 2.28
N PRO A 65 10.10 7.04 1.51
CA PRO A 65 9.95 6.39 0.21
C PRO A 65 9.62 4.91 0.38
N SER A 66 8.75 4.37 -0.47
CA SER A 66 8.26 2.99 -0.36
C SER A 66 9.39 1.95 -0.42
N LEU A 67 10.44 2.24 -1.21
CA LEU A 67 11.65 1.41 -1.27
C LEU A 67 12.40 1.34 0.06
N ALA A 68 12.47 2.45 0.81
CA ALA A 68 13.12 2.46 2.14
C ALA A 68 12.27 1.72 3.17
N LEU A 69 10.94 1.89 3.13
CA LEU A 69 10.03 1.16 4.00
C LEU A 69 10.12 -0.35 3.76
N LEU A 70 10.18 -0.78 2.50
CA LEU A 70 10.42 -2.18 2.13
C LEU A 70 11.77 -2.67 2.68
N GLY A 71 12.84 -1.90 2.50
CA GLY A 71 14.16 -2.23 3.04
C GLY A 71 14.18 -2.42 4.56
N LEU A 72 13.38 -1.63 5.29
CA LEU A 72 13.22 -1.74 6.74
C LEU A 72 12.37 -2.95 7.17
N LEU A 73 11.37 -3.32 6.37
CA LEU A 73 10.48 -4.45 6.66
C LEU A 73 11.10 -5.81 6.31
N ILE A 74 11.95 -5.89 5.29
CA ILE A 74 12.54 -7.17 4.84
C ILE A 74 13.25 -7.95 5.97
N PRO A 75 14.07 -7.34 6.84
CA PRO A 75 14.69 -8.04 7.97
C PRO A 75 13.69 -8.55 9.02
N LEU A 76 12.53 -7.88 9.14
CA LEU A 76 11.53 -8.16 10.18
C LEU A 76 10.52 -9.22 9.74
N VAL A 77 10.09 -9.18 8.49
CA VAL A 77 9.00 -10.03 7.98
C VAL A 77 9.40 -10.89 6.76
N GLY A 78 10.64 -10.78 6.30
CA GLY A 78 11.15 -11.48 5.14
C GLY A 78 10.87 -10.78 3.81
N ILE A 79 11.29 -11.41 2.72
CA ILE A 79 11.08 -10.95 1.34
C ILE A 79 9.77 -11.52 0.80
N GLY A 80 9.00 -10.72 0.07
CA GLY A 80 7.84 -11.20 -0.68
C GLY A 80 6.64 -10.25 -0.65
N LYS A 81 5.43 -10.80 -0.76
CA LYS A 81 4.16 -10.05 -0.81
C LYS A 81 3.83 -9.38 0.53
N LEU A 82 4.25 -9.98 1.64
CA LEU A 82 3.90 -9.53 2.99
C LEU A 82 4.43 -8.12 3.36
N PRO A 83 5.72 -7.79 3.17
CA PRO A 83 6.21 -6.43 3.40
C PRO A 83 5.55 -5.40 2.46
N ALA A 84 5.21 -5.79 1.22
CA ALA A 84 4.47 -4.93 0.30
C ALA A 84 3.04 -4.63 0.80
N ILE A 85 2.34 -5.64 1.34
CA ILE A 85 1.01 -5.47 1.93
C ILE A 85 1.08 -4.53 3.13
N ILE A 86 2.04 -4.73 4.04
CA ILE A 86 2.21 -3.88 5.22
C ILE A 86 2.48 -2.43 4.81
N ALA A 87 3.38 -2.22 3.85
CA ALA A 87 3.66 -0.90 3.31
C ALA A 87 2.37 -0.27 2.75
N LEU A 88 1.69 -0.96 1.82
CA LEU A 88 0.47 -0.45 1.19
C LEU A 88 -0.63 -0.13 2.20
N VAL A 89 -0.79 -0.93 3.25
CA VAL A 89 -1.72 -0.62 4.36
C VAL A 89 -1.34 0.71 4.99
N VAL A 90 -0.09 0.89 5.42
CA VAL A 90 0.39 2.14 6.06
C VAL A 90 0.17 3.35 5.15
N TYR A 91 0.46 3.24 3.84
CA TYR A 91 0.23 4.31 2.88
C TYR A 91 -1.27 4.61 2.68
N ALA A 92 -2.12 3.59 2.69
CA ALA A 92 -3.56 3.74 2.52
C ALA A 92 -4.27 4.30 3.76
N LEU A 93 -3.64 4.28 4.95
CA LEU A 93 -4.26 4.80 6.17
C LEU A 93 -4.58 6.30 6.07
N LEU A 94 -3.61 7.16 5.73
CA LEU A 94 -3.87 8.61 5.75
C LEU A 94 -4.90 9.06 4.70
N PRO A 95 -4.89 8.60 3.42
CA PRO A 95 -5.92 9.00 2.47
C PRO A 95 -7.33 8.58 2.89
N ILE A 96 -7.48 7.50 3.67
CA ILE A 96 -8.77 7.06 4.20
C ILE A 96 -9.15 7.86 5.47
N LEU A 97 -8.15 8.28 6.25
CA LEU A 97 -8.35 9.04 7.50
C LEU A 97 -8.55 10.55 7.29
N ARG A 98 -8.19 11.09 6.12
CA ARG A 98 -8.40 12.49 5.73
C ARG A 98 -9.76 12.66 5.09
#